data_AF-A0A377BTD6-F1
#
_entry.id   AF-A0A377BTD6-F1
#
_cell.length_a   1.000
_cell.length_b   1.000
_cell.length_c   1.000
_cell.angle_alpha   90.00
_cell.angle_beta   90.00
_cell.angle_gamma   90.00
#
_symmetry.space_group_name_H-M   'P 1'
#
loop_
_entity.id
_entity.type
_entity.pdbx_description
1 polymer ?
#
loop_
_entity_poly.entity_id
_entity_poly.type
_entity_poly.pdbx_seq_one_letter_code
_entity_poly.pdbx_strand_id
1 'polypeptide(L)' 'MSNDYPLVSIIIPTYNSSDYITETLTKLEKQTYPNFEIVMFNDGSKDNTSNVLREYGLNPLSINYYQ' A
#
# COMPACT_ATOMS: atom_id res chain seq x y z
N MET A 1 -19.64 -12.73 -18.20
CA MET A 1 -19.08 -13.27 -16.94
C MET A 1 -18.88 -12.07 -16.03
N SER A 2 -19.58 -12.01 -14.90
CA SER A 2 -19.20 -11.10 -13.81
C SER A 2 -17.78 -11.45 -13.41
N ASN A 3 -16.90 -10.45 -13.26
CA ASN A 3 -15.63 -10.69 -12.60
C ASN A 3 -15.98 -10.98 -11.14
N ASP A 4 -15.85 -12.24 -10.69
CA ASP A 4 -16.22 -12.64 -9.32
C ASP A 4 -15.41 -11.89 -8.25
N TYR A 5 -14.32 -11.24 -8.69
CA TYR A 5 -13.49 -10.35 -7.89
C TYR A 5 -13.25 -9.04 -8.64
N PRO A 6 -14.14 -8.03 -8.57
CA PRO A 6 -13.88 -6.70 -9.14
C PRO A 6 -12.57 -6.10 -8.59
N LEU A 7 -11.89 -5.25 -9.37
CA LEU A 7 -10.68 -4.58 -8.86
C LEU A 7 -11.05 -3.68 -7.68
N VAL A 8 -10.36 -3.85 -6.55
CA VAL A 8 -10.48 -2.98 -5.38
C VAL A 8 -9.23 -2.11 -5.28
N SER A 9 -9.39 -0.79 -5.35
CA SER A 9 -8.28 0.15 -5.14
C SER A 9 -8.23 0.58 -3.68
N ILE A 10 -7.13 0.25 -3.00
CA ILE A 10 -6.89 0.63 -1.60
C ILE A 10 -5.99 1.87 -1.59
N ILE A 11 -6.57 3.00 -1.20
CA ILE A 11 -5.86 4.28 -1.14
C ILE A 11 -5.39 4.53 0.29
N ILE A 12 -4.08 4.69 0.49
CA ILE A 12 -3.48 4.89 1.82
C ILE A 12 -2.71 6.22 1.84
N PRO A 13 -3.32 7.32 2.35
CA PRO A 13 -2.56 8.51 2.73
C PRO A 13 -1.58 8.17 3.84
N THR A 14 -0.33 8.61 3.71
CA THR A 14 0.68 8.43 4.77
C THR A 14 1.37 9.74 5.09
N TYR A 15 1.49 10.02 6.39
CA TYR A 15 2.29 11.12 6.94
C TYR A 15 2.81 10.72 8.32
N ASN A 16 4.13 10.68 8.47
CA ASN A 16 4.81 10.25 9.69
C ASN A 16 4.25 8.95 10.29
N SER A 17 4.15 7.90 9.48
CA SER A 17 3.48 6.64 9.79
C SER A 17 4.44 5.45 9.85
N SER A 18 5.74 5.65 10.06
CA SER A 18 6.75 4.57 10.04
C SER A 18 6.40 3.40 10.95
N ASP A 19 5.77 3.69 12.09
CA ASP A 19 5.49 2.70 13.13
C ASP A 19 4.31 1.79 12.79
N TYR A 20 3.40 2.23 11.91
CA TYR A 20 2.15 1.54 11.58
C TYR A 20 2.11 1.02 10.15
N ILE A 21 2.89 1.64 9.25
CA ILE A 21 2.81 1.32 7.82
C ILE A 21 3.27 -0.12 7.54
N THR A 22 4.31 -0.60 8.24
CA THR A 22 4.78 -1.98 8.15
C THR A 22 3.70 -3.00 8.54
N GLU A 23 2.98 -2.76 9.64
CA GLU A 23 1.88 -3.63 10.07
C GLU A 23 0.74 -3.64 9.04
N THR A 24 0.41 -2.46 8.51
CA THR A 24 -0.64 -2.31 7.49
C THR A 24 -0.29 -3.09 6.23
N LEU A 25 0.93 -2.93 5.71
CA LEU A 25 1.40 -3.65 4.52
C LEU A 25 1.45 -5.17 4.76
N THR A 26 1.92 -5.61 5.92
CA THR A 26 1.95 -7.04 6.29
C THR A 26 0.55 -7.66 6.35
N LYS A 27 -0.47 -6.90 6.73
CA LYS A 27 -1.87 -7.36 6.71
C LYS A 27 -2.43 -7.40 5.29
N LEU A 28 -2.08 -6.44 4.45
CA LEU A 28 -2.51 -6.40 3.05
C LEU A 28 -1.91 -7.55 2.24
N GLU A 29 -0.65 -7.92 2.49
CA GLU A 29 -0.03 -9.13 1.90
C GLU A 29 -0.74 -10.44 2.26
N LYS A 30 -1.46 -10.46 3.40
CA LYS A 30 -2.20 -11.63 3.89
C LYS A 30 -3.70 -11.57 3.55
N GLN A 31 -4.11 -10.59 2.74
CA GLN A 31 -5.50 -10.43 2.36
C GLN A 31 -5.96 -11.61 1.49
N THR A 32 -7.18 -12.11 1.73
CA THR A 32 -7.73 -13.25 0.98
C THR A 32 -8.42 -12.85 -0.31
N TYR A 33 -8.69 -11.54 -0.49
CA TYR A 33 -9.20 -10.99 -1.73
C TYR A 33 -8.10 -10.90 -2.79
N PRO A 34 -8.26 -11.50 -3.97
CA PRO A 34 -7.16 -11.69 -4.91
C PRO A 34 -6.94 -10.53 -5.91
N ASN A 35 -7.86 -9.55 -5.99
CA ASN A 35 -7.82 -8.54 -7.05
C ASN A 35 -7.83 -7.11 -6.51
N PHE A 36 -6.72 -6.68 -5.93
CA PHE A 36 -6.60 -5.32 -5.41
C PHE A 36 -5.31 -4.64 -5.83
N GLU A 37 -5.35 -3.32 -5.85
CA GLU A 37 -4.17 -2.47 -6.02
C GLU A 37 -4.00 -1.58 -4.79
N ILE A 38 -2.76 -1.22 -4.50
CA ILE A 38 -2.46 -0.26 -3.43
C ILE A 38 -1.92 1.00 -4.07
N VAL A 39 -2.58 2.12 -3.75
CA VAL A 39 -2.17 3.46 -4.15
C VAL A 39 -1.76 4.22 -2.90
N MET A 40 -0.48 4.55 -2.82
CA MET A 40 0.07 5.30 -1.70
C MET A 40 0.62 6.65 -2.12
N PHE A 41 0.37 7.63 -1.27
CA PHE A 41 0.97 8.95 -1.36
C PHE A 41 1.50 9.34 0.00
N ASN A 42 2.76 9.79 0.01
CA ASN A 42 3.43 10.27 1.20
C ASN A 42 3.43 11.81 1.17
N ASP A 43 2.72 12.43 2.12
CA ASP A 43 2.54 13.89 2.19
C ASP A 43 3.74 14.60 2.85
N GLY A 44 4.95 14.29 2.40
CA GLY A 44 6.17 14.91 2.91
C GLY A 44 6.56 14.49 4.33
N SER A 45 6.38 13.21 4.67
CA SER A 45 6.84 12.65 5.95
C SER A 45 8.30 13.00 6.23
N LYS A 46 8.59 13.33 7.49
CA LYS A 46 9.93 13.66 8.00
C LYS A 46 10.55 12.53 8.81
N ASP A 47 9.79 11.48 9.08
CA ASP A 47 10.24 10.27 9.77
C ASP A 47 10.75 9.21 8.77
N ASN A 48 10.83 7.95 9.22
CA ASN A 48 11.30 6.83 8.43
C ASN A 48 10.27 6.28 7.42
N THR A 49 9.08 6.89 7.28
CA THR A 49 8.00 6.38 6.41
C THR A 49 8.49 6.13 4.99
N SER A 50 9.21 7.11 4.39
CA SER A 50 9.73 7.00 3.02
C SER A 50 10.67 5.81 2.81
N ASN A 51 11.45 5.46 3.82
CA ASN A 51 12.39 4.34 3.75
C ASN A 51 11.64 3.01 3.84
N VAL A 52 10.68 2.89 4.76
CA VAL A 52 9.83 1.70 4.87
C VAL A 52 9.07 1.47 3.56
N LEU A 53 8.47 2.51 2.98
CA LEU A 53 7.79 2.39 1.68
C LEU A 53 8.73 1.84 0.59
N ARG A 54 9.98 2.32 0.54
CA ARG A 54 10.99 1.86 -0.42
C ARG A 54 11.39 0.40 -0.23
N GLU A 55 11.47 -0.09 1.02
CA GLU A 55 11.75 -1.50 1.32
C GLU A 55 10.69 -2.44 0.75
N TYR A 56 9.43 -1.99 0.72
CA TYR A 56 8.32 -2.71 0.11
C TYR A 56 8.23 -2.53 -1.42
N GLY A 57 9.20 -1.84 -2.04
CA GLY A 57 9.17 -1.53 -3.48
C GLY A 57 8.16 -0.43 -3.86
N LEU A 58 7.60 0.25 -2.86
CA LEU A 58 6.56 1.26 -3.04
C LEU A 58 7.23 2.63 -3.15
N ASN A 59 7.30 3.21 -4.35
CA ASN A 59 7.70 4.62 -4.44
C ASN A 59 6.55 5.50 -3.94
N PRO A 60 6.84 6.68 -3.37
CA PRO A 60 5.85 7.61 -2.84
C PRO A 60 4.85 8.19 -3.86
N LEU A 61 4.90 7.72 -5.13
CA LEU A 61 3.97 8.00 -6.22
C LEU A 61 3.67 6.74 -7.07
N SER A 62 3.93 5.53 -6.55
CA SER A 62 3.73 4.29 -7.30
C SER A 62 2.34 3.71 -7.08
N ILE A 63 1.69 3.38 -8.20
CA ILE A 63 0.61 2.40 -8.25
C ILE A 63 1.28 1.03 -8.24
N ASN A 64 0.96 0.18 -7.26
CA ASN A 64 1.54 -1.15 -7.17
C ASN A 64 0.45 -2.20 -7.30
N TYR A 65 0.67 -3.11 -8.24
CA TYR A 65 -0.19 -4.25 -8.51
C TYR A 65 0.27 -5.42 -7.63
N TYR A 66 -0.62 -5.92 -6.79
CA TYR A 66 -0.45 -7.17 -6.09
C TYR A 66 -1.36 -8.19 -6.79
N GLN A 67 -0.77 -9.24 -7.38
CA GLN A 67 -1.47 -10.38 -8.00
C GLN A 67 -1.51 -11.56 -7.05
#